data_AF-A0A9E3XSZ4-F1
#
_entry.id   AF-A0A9E3XSZ4-F1
#
_cell.length_a   1.000
_cell.length_b   1.000
_cell.length_c   1.000
_cell.angle_alpha   90.00
_cell.angle_beta   90.00
_cell.angle_gamma   90.00
#
_symmetry.space_group_name_H-M   'P 1'
#
loop_
_entity.id
_entity.type
_entity.pdbx_description
1 polymer ?
#
loop_
_entity_poly.entity_id
_entity_poly.type
_entity_poly.pdbx_seq_one_letter_code
_entity_poly.pdbx_strand_id
1 'polypeptide(L)' 'RMEDELHKRVVGQDAAIVAVAKAIRRARAGIKDPKRPTGSFMFLGPSGVGKTELARTLAEFLFGDQDAMIQIDMSE' A
#
# COMPACT_ATOMS: atom_id res chain seq x y z
N ARG A 1 6.43 6.87 -11.04
CA ARG A 1 6.27 5.47 -11.49
C ARG A 1 5.42 4.65 -10.54
N MET A 2 5.76 4.49 -9.25
CA MET A 2 4.88 3.72 -8.35
C MET A 2 3.49 4.36 -8.23
N GLU A 3 3.40 5.68 -8.04
CA GLU A 3 2.14 6.40 -7.96
C GLU A 3 1.32 6.20 -9.23
N ASP A 4 1.94 6.37 -10.40
CA ASP A 4 1.29 6.19 -11.70
C ASP A 4 0.75 4.76 -11.87
N GLU A 5 1.51 3.74 -11.44
CA GLU A 5 1.06 2.34 -11.49
C GLU A 5 -0.11 2.08 -10.52
N LEU A 6 -0.06 2.63 -9.29
CA LEU A 6 -1.17 2.51 -8.34
C LEU A 6 -2.44 3.23 -8.85
N HIS A 7 -2.28 4.39 -9.51
CA HIS A 7 -3.39 5.15 -10.08
C HIS A 7 -4.11 4.48 -11.25
N LYS A 8 -3.51 3.46 -11.88
CA LYS A 8 -4.22 2.66 -12.91
C LYS A 8 -5.43 1.92 -12.36
N ARG A 9 -5.42 1.61 -11.06
CA ARG A 9 -6.49 0.86 -10.37
C ARG A 9 -7.16 1.66 -9.26
N VAL A 10 -6.40 2.50 -8.56
CA VAL A 10 -6.90 3.30 -7.44
C VAL A 10 -7.20 4.72 -7.93
N VAL A 11 -8.49 5.04 -8.05
CA VAL A 11 -8.97 6.36 -8.45
C VAL A 11 -8.99 7.30 -7.24
N GLY A 12 -8.41 8.49 -7.39
CA GLY A 12 -8.23 9.45 -6.30
C GLY A 12 -7.22 8.96 -5.26
N GLN A 13 -7.41 9.32 -3.99
CA GLN A 13 -6.53 8.93 -2.87
C GLN A 13 -5.07 9.37 -3.04
N ASP A 14 -4.82 10.49 -3.74
CA ASP A 14 -3.47 10.95 -4.10
C ASP A 14 -2.54 11.06 -2.89
N ALA A 15 -3.05 11.62 -1.78
CA ALA A 15 -2.28 11.77 -0.55
C ALA A 15 -1.86 10.41 0.04
N ALA A 16 -2.74 9.42 0.02
CA ALA A 16 -2.45 8.08 0.52
C ALA A 16 -1.42 7.36 -0.37
N ILE A 17 -1.60 7.45 -1.70
CA ILE A 17 -0.70 6.89 -2.69
C ILE A 17 0.71 7.48 -2.55
N VAL A 18 0.83 8.81 -2.47
CA VAL A 18 2.11 9.50 -2.28
C VAL A 18 2.77 9.10 -0.96
N ALA A 19 2.00 9.00 0.13
CA ALA A 19 2.53 8.61 1.44
C ALA A 19 3.10 7.18 1.42
N VAL A 20 2.36 6.24 0.83
CA VAL A 20 2.79 4.84 0.66
C VAL A 20 4.04 4.76 -0.21
N ALA A 21 4.03 5.43 -1.36
CA ALA A 21 5.16 5.42 -2.29
C ALA A 21 6.43 6.00 -1.68
N LYS A 22 6.32 7.10 -0.91
CA LYS A 22 7.45 7.69 -0.20
C LYS A 22 8.02 6.74 0.87
N ALA A 23 7.17 6.06 1.62
CA ALA A 23 7.62 5.10 2.63
C ALA A 23 8.37 3.91 2.01
N ILE A 24 7.84 3.34 0.93
CA ILE A 24 8.48 2.20 0.26
C ILE A 24 9.82 2.59 -0.38
N ARG A 25 9.92 3.78 -0.98
CA ARG A 25 11.19 4.28 -1.51
C ARG A 25 12.27 4.37 -0.44
N ARG A 26 11.94 4.88 0.75
CA ARG A 26 12.90 4.94 1.88
C ARG A 26 13.35 3.55 2.30
N ALA A 27 12.42 2.61 2.39
CA ALA A 27 12.72 1.23 2.77
C ALA A 27 13.62 0.53 1.73
N ARG A 28 13.36 0.72 0.42
CA ARG A 28 14.18 0.16 -0.66
C ARG A 28 15.57 0.80 -0.76
N ALA A 29 15.71 2.05 -0.34
CA ALA A 29 17.00 2.74 -0.29
C ALA A 29 17.88 2.31 0.91
N GLY A 30 17.44 1.34 1.73
CA GLY A 30 18.17 0.92 2.94
C GLY A 30 18.09 1.92 4.09
N ILE A 31 17.28 2.97 3.96
CA ILE A 31 17.09 4.03 4.97
C ILE A 31 15.92 3.62 5.89
N LYS A 32 15.98 2.41 6.45
CA LYS A 32 15.08 1.97 7.52
C LYS A 32 15.82 1.05 8.48
N ASP A 33 15.35 1.01 9.73
CA ASP A 33 15.75 0.00 10.69
C ASP A 33 15.40 -1.41 10.14
N PRO A 34 16.36 -2.35 10.03
CA PRO A 34 16.11 -3.72 9.59
C PRO A 34 15.07 -4.45 10.44
N LYS A 35 14.90 -4.06 11.72
CA LYS A 35 13.91 -4.64 12.63
C LYS A 35 12.49 -4.11 12.42
N ARG A 36 12.29 -3.17 11.50
CA ARG A 36 10.98 -2.56 11.22
C ARG A 36 10.41 -2.97 9.85
N PRO A 37 9.07 -3.05 9.73
CA PRO A 37 8.42 -3.33 8.45
C PRO A 37 8.76 -2.26 7.41
N THR A 38 8.63 -2.62 6.13
CA THR A 38 8.88 -1.72 4.97
C THR A 38 7.99 -0.48 5.01
N GLY A 39 6.76 -0.63 5.48
CA GLY A 39 5.86 0.46 5.81
C GLY A 39 4.81 -0.04 6.79
N SER A 40 4.31 0.85 7.63
CA SER A 40 3.17 0.62 8.50
C SER A 40 2.20 1.76 8.27
N PHE A 41 0.96 1.42 7.91
CA PHE A 41 -0.05 2.37 7.49
C PHE A 41 -1.38 2.05 8.16
N MET A 42 -2.18 3.08 8.42
CA MET A 42 -3.54 2.96 8.88
C MET A 42 -4.44 3.80 7.96
N PHE A 43 -5.31 3.13 7.21
CA PHE A 43 -6.21 3.80 6.27
C PHE A 43 -7.56 4.10 6.94
N LEU A 44 -7.85 5.38 7.18
CA LEU A 44 -9.10 5.84 7.80
C LEU A 44 -10.06 6.40 6.74
N GLY A 45 -11.37 6.31 6.99
CA GLY A 45 -12.42 6.76 6.06
C GLY A 45 -13.65 5.84 6.01
N PRO A 46 -14.69 6.19 5.26
CA PRO A 46 -15.88 5.34 5.08
C PRO A 46 -15.58 4.01 4.38
N SER A 47 -16.52 3.06 4.43
CA SER A 47 -16.47 1.84 3.63
C SER A 47 -16.62 2.14 2.14
N GLY A 48 -16.03 1.33 1.28
CA GLY A 48 -16.16 1.45 -0.18
C GLY A 48 -15.25 2.49 -0.85
N VAL A 49 -14.48 3.30 -0.09
CA VAL A 49 -13.62 4.37 -0.65
C VAL A 49 -12.27 3.90 -1.22
N GLY A 50 -12.04 2.59 -1.29
CA GLY A 50 -10.85 2.00 -1.93
C GLY A 50 -9.68 1.65 -1.01
N LYS A 51 -9.86 1.56 0.32
CA LYS A 51 -8.78 1.21 1.26
C LYS A 51 -8.21 -0.19 1.01
N THR A 52 -9.08 -1.19 0.92
CA THR A 52 -8.69 -2.58 0.63
C THR A 52 -8.13 -2.71 -0.79
N GLU A 53 -8.66 -1.93 -1.73
CA GLU A 53 -8.18 -1.93 -3.11
C GLU A 53 -6.76 -1.37 -3.23
N LEU A 54 -6.43 -0.33 -2.45
CA LEU A 54 -5.06 0.18 -2.35
C LEU A 54 -4.11 -0.88 -1.80
N ALA A 55 -4.52 -1.66 -0.78
CA ALA A 55 -3.70 -2.75 -0.25
C ALA A 55 -3.46 -3.86 -1.29
N ARG A 56 -4.51 -4.30 -2.01
CA ARG A 56 -4.39 -5.30 -3.08
C ARG A 56 -3.55 -4.84 -4.25
N THR A 57 -3.75 -3.60 -4.71
CA THR A 57 -2.94 -3.00 -5.79
C THR A 57 -1.48 -2.90 -5.38
N LEU A 58 -1.21 -2.63 -4.09
CA LEU A 58 0.13 -2.59 -3.57
C LEU A 58 0.80 -3.97 -3.56
N ALA A 59 0.06 -5.03 -3.22
CA ALA A 59 0.57 -6.41 -3.26
C ALA A 59 0.99 -6.78 -4.69
N GLU A 60 0.13 -6.53 -5.68
CA GLU A 60 0.45 -6.75 -7.10
C GLU A 60 1.67 -5.94 -7.55
N PHE A 61 1.72 -4.65 -7.22
CA PHE A 61 2.84 -3.81 -7.62
C PHE A 61 4.18 -4.29 -7.02
N LEU A 62 4.17 -4.76 -5.77
CA LEU A 62 5.39 -5.15 -5.06
C LEU A 62 5.83 -6.58 -5.34
N PHE A 63 4.88 -7.49 -5.56
CA PHE A 63 5.13 -8.94 -5.60
C PHE A 63 4.66 -9.60 -6.90
N GLY A 64 4.01 -8.86 -7.80
CA GLY A 64 3.48 -9.36 -9.07
C GLY A 64 2.18 -10.16 -8.93
N ASP A 65 1.64 -10.28 -7.72
CA ASP A 65 0.47 -11.08 -7.40
C ASP A 65 -0.37 -10.40 -6.32
N GLN A 66 -1.69 -10.32 -6.53
CA GLN A 66 -2.64 -9.80 -5.55
C GLN A 66 -2.85 -10.76 -4.38
N ASP A 67 -2.73 -12.06 -4.63
CA ASP A 67 -2.93 -13.11 -3.64
C ASP A 67 -1.73 -13.24 -2.69
N ALA A 68 -0.63 -12.53 -2.97
CA ALA A 68 0.46 -12.30 -2.01
C ALA A 68 0.02 -11.45 -0.80
N MET A 69 -1.16 -10.83 -0.84
CA MET A 69 -1.74 -10.13 0.30
C MET A 69 -2.31 -11.13 1.32
N ILE A 70 -1.69 -11.21 2.50
CA ILE A 70 -2.27 -11.92 3.63
C ILE A 70 -3.39 -11.07 4.23
N GLN A 71 -4.63 -11.49 4.01
CA GLN A 71 -5.82 -10.84 4.57
C GLN A 71 -6.16 -11.46 5.92
N ILE A 72 -6.29 -10.60 6.94
CA ILE A 72 -6.77 -10.98 8.27
C ILE A 72 -8.09 -10.23 8.47
N ASP A 73 -9.18 -10.97 8.69
CA ASP A 73 -10.43 -10.37 9.11
C ASP A 73 -10.31 -9.93 10.57
N MET A 74 -10.62 -8.66 10.84
CA MET A 74 -10.51 -8.06 12.17
C MET A 74 -11.88 -7.95 12.87
N SER A 75 -12.93 -8.52 12.26
CA SER A 75 -14.28 -8.56 12.82
C SER A 75 -14.61 -9.85 13.57
N GLU A 76 -13.85 -10.92 13.32
CA GLU A 76 -13.82 -12.14 14.12
C GLU A 76 -12.97 -11.95 15.39
#